data_AF-A0A654TTX9-F1
#
_entry.id   AF-A0A654TTX9-F1
#
_cell.length_a   1.000
_cell.length_b   1.000
_cell.length_c   1.000
_cell.angle_alpha   90.00
_cell.angle_beta   90.00
_cell.angle_gamma   90.00
#
_symmetry.space_group_name_H-M   'P 1'
#
loop_
_entity.id
_entity.type
_entity.pdbx_description
1 polymer ?
#
loop_
_entity_poly.entity_id
_entity_poly.type
_entity_poly.pdbx_seq_one_letter_code
_entity_poly.pdbx_strand_id
1 'polypeptide(L)' 'MAQSVSATRRISRLRRHTRLRKKLSGTAERPRLVVHRSARHIHVQLVNDLNGTTVAAASLADAARENGLSF' A
#
# COMPACT_ATOMS: atom_id res chain seq x y z
N MET A 1 25.29 15.85 -5.07
CA MET A 1 25.38 14.47 -4.55
C MET A 1 24.47 13.56 -5.37
N ALA A 2 24.99 12.50 -5.96
CA ALA A 2 24.17 11.50 -6.66
C ALA A 2 23.36 10.70 -5.63
N GLN A 3 22.06 10.53 -5.86
CA GLN A 3 21.21 9.74 -4.99
C GLN A 3 21.49 8.25 -5.20
N SER A 4 21.39 7.44 -4.13
CA SER A 4 21.51 5.99 -4.23
C SER A 4 20.36 5.37 -5.03
N VAL A 5 20.59 4.21 -5.65
CA VAL A 5 19.56 3.50 -6.44
C VAL A 5 18.30 3.21 -5.62
N SER A 6 18.47 2.90 -4.32
CA SER A 6 17.34 2.68 -3.39
C SER A 6 16.53 3.96 -3.16
N ALA A 7 17.19 5.11 -2.99
CA ALA A 7 16.53 6.41 -2.86
C ALA A 7 15.77 6.78 -4.14
N THR A 8 16.39 6.62 -5.32
CA THR A 8 15.75 6.87 -6.61
C THR A 8 14.52 5.98 -6.82
N ARG A 9 14.60 4.69 -6.48
CA ARG A 9 13.48 3.74 -6.57
C ARG A 9 12.31 4.16 -5.67
N ARG A 10 12.60 4.57 -4.41
CA ARG A 10 11.59 5.05 -3.46
C ARG A 10 10.90 6.31 -3.98
N ILE A 11 11.65 7.31 -4.43
CA ILE A 11 11.10 8.57 -4.93
C ILE A 11 10.24 8.34 -6.17
N SER A 12 10.72 7.56 -7.14
CA SER A 12 9.96 7.22 -8.34
C SER A 12 8.67 6.47 -8.04
N ARG A 13 8.64 5.61 -7.00
CA ARG A 13 7.41 4.96 -6.53
C ARG A 13 6.43 5.98 -5.96
N LEU A 14 6.88 6.88 -5.08
CA LEU A 14 6.02 7.91 -4.48
C LEU A 14 5.44 8.85 -5.54
N ARG A 15 6.25 9.30 -6.51
CA ARG A 15 5.77 10.15 -7.62
C ARG A 15 4.66 9.48 -8.43
N ARG A 16 4.81 8.18 -8.76
CA ARG A 16 3.76 7.40 -9.44
C ARG A 16 2.50 7.28 -8.58
N HIS A 17 2.67 6.98 -7.30
CA HIS A 17 1.55 6.85 -6.37
C HIS A 17 0.74 8.15 -6.25
N THR A 18 1.41 9.30 -6.08
CA THR A 18 0.74 10.62 -6.04
C THR A 18 0.03 10.94 -7.35
N ARG A 19 0.63 10.60 -8.50
CA ARG A 19 -0.03 10.80 -9.81
C ARG A 19 -1.29 9.96 -9.96
N LEU A 20 -1.27 8.70 -9.52
CA LEU A 20 -2.46 7.83 -9.55
C LEU A 20 -3.58 8.38 -8.65
N ARG A 21 -3.23 8.90 -7.47
CA ARG A 21 -4.18 9.53 -6.54
C ARG A 21 -4.86 10.79 -7.06
N LYS A 22 -4.40 11.38 -8.18
CA LYS A 22 -5.13 12.48 -8.83
C LYS A 22 -6.46 12.04 -9.45
N LYS A 23 -6.56 10.76 -9.84
CA LYS A 23 -7.76 10.18 -10.47
C LYS A 23 -8.52 9.24 -9.53
N LEU A 24 -7.80 8.63 -8.58
CA LEU A 24 -8.34 7.64 -7.66
C LEU A 24 -8.56 8.27 -6.28
N SER A 25 -9.82 8.40 -5.90
CA SER A 25 -10.28 8.75 -4.55
C SER A 25 -11.17 7.62 -4.02
N GLY A 26 -11.05 7.33 -2.72
CA GLY A 26 -11.88 6.36 -2.01
C GLY A 26 -12.97 7.03 -1.19
N THR A 27 -14.20 6.53 -1.28
CA THR A 27 -15.33 6.92 -0.43
C THR A 27 -15.73 5.78 0.50
N ALA A 28 -16.75 5.98 1.34
CA ALA A 28 -17.26 4.91 2.21
C ALA A 28 -17.83 3.71 1.41
N GLU A 29 -18.53 3.99 0.31
CA GLU A 29 -19.11 2.96 -0.57
C GLU A 29 -18.06 2.32 -1.48
N ARG A 30 -17.07 3.10 -1.91
CA ARG A 30 -15.96 2.66 -2.77
C ARG A 30 -14.62 3.04 -2.15
N PRO A 31 -14.18 2.33 -1.10
CA PRO A 31 -12.90 2.60 -0.46
C PRO A 31 -11.73 2.32 -1.41
N ARG A 32 -10.67 3.10 -1.28
CA ARG A 32 -9.46 2.98 -2.09
C ARG A 32 -8.60 1.84 -1.57
N LEU A 33 -8.32 0.85 -2.42
CA LEU A 33 -7.35 -0.18 -2.10
C LEU A 33 -5.91 0.34 -2.31
N VAL A 34 -5.13 0.32 -1.24
CA VAL A 34 -3.72 0.71 -1.19
C VAL A 34 -2.86 -0.54 -1.05
N VAL A 35 -2.00 -0.80 -2.03
CA VAL A 35 -1.09 -1.95 -2.04
C VAL A 35 0.34 -1.50 -1.83
N HIS A 36 1.00 -2.04 -0.80
CA HIS A 36 2.43 -1.86 -0.54
C HIS A 36 3.17 -3.20 -0.70
N ARG A 37 4.04 -3.28 -1.70
CA ARG A 37 4.84 -4.47 -2.00
C ARG A 37 6.31 -4.26 -1.65
N SER A 38 6.85 -5.19 -0.89
CA SER A 38 8.28 -5.34 -0.62
C SER A 38 8.80 -6.63 -1.29
N ALA A 39 10.09 -6.94 -1.11
CA ALA A 39 10.65 -8.20 -1.61
C ALA A 39 10.12 -9.43 -0.85
N ARG A 40 9.79 -9.28 0.44
CA ARG A 40 9.39 -10.38 1.32
C ARG A 40 7.87 -10.48 1.52
N HIS A 41 7.19 -9.33 1.58
CA HIS A 41 5.77 -9.28 1.94
C HIS A 41 4.98 -8.28 1.10
N ILE A 42 3.67 -8.50 1.06
CA ILE A 42 2.67 -7.59 0.51
C ILE A 42 1.71 -7.19 1.62
N HIS A 43 1.42 -5.90 1.71
CA HIS A 43 0.44 -5.33 2.62
C HIS A 43 -0.62 -4.58 1.82
N VAL A 44 -1.88 -4.72 2.23
CA VAL A 44 -3.04 -4.13 1.56
C VAL A 44 -3.93 -3.44 2.58
N GLN A 45 -4.45 -2.28 2.23
CA GLN A 45 -5.33 -1.47 3.08
C GLN A 45 -6.48 -0.90 2.26
N LEU A 46 -7.69 -0.97 2.77
CA LEU A 46 -8.88 -0.30 2.23
C LEU A 46 -9.09 1.00 2.98
N VAL A 47 -8.91 2.13 2.31
CA VAL A 47 -8.93 3.46 2.92
C VAL A 47 -10.11 4.27 2.39
N ASN A 48 -10.88 4.86 3.30
CA ASN A 48 -11.84 5.90 2.99
C ASN A 48 -11.13 7.27 3.08
N ASP A 49 -10.97 7.95 1.94
CA ASP A 49 -10.21 9.20 1.87
C ASP A 49 -11.00 10.40 2.46
N LEU A 50 -12.33 10.29 2.64
CA LEU A 50 -13.15 11.35 3.27
C LEU A 50 -12.81 11.52 4.75
N ASN A 51 -12.70 10.39 5.46
CA ASN A 51 -12.47 10.36 6.91
C ASN A 51 -11.02 10.00 7.26
N GLY A 52 -10.19 9.67 6.25
CA GLY A 52 -8.83 9.19 6.43
C GLY A 52 -8.74 7.84 7.15
N THR A 53 -9.84 7.10 7.23
CA THR A 53 -9.94 5.86 8.03
C THR A 53 -9.62 4.64 7.18
N THR A 54 -8.88 3.69 7.75
CA THR A 54 -8.69 2.37 7.14
C THR A 54 -9.84 1.46 7.58
N VAL A 55 -10.65 1.02 6.63
CA VAL A 55 -11.82 0.16 6.85
C VAL A 55 -11.40 -1.28 7.09
N ALA A 56 -10.39 -1.74 6.34
CA ALA A 56 -9.84 -3.08 6.48
C ALA A 56 -8.37 -3.10 6.07
N ALA A 57 -7.61 -4.01 6.65
CA ALA A 57 -6.21 -4.24 6.29
C ALA A 57 -5.94 -5.73 6.24
N ALA A 58 -5.05 -6.14 5.36
CA ALA A 58 -4.58 -7.50 5.25
C ALA A 58 -3.09 -7.50 4.91
N SER A 59 -2.36 -8.50 5.38
CA SER A 59 -0.97 -8.69 4.99
C SER A 59 -0.64 -10.16 4.81
N LEU A 60 0.36 -10.44 3.98
CA LEU A 60 0.83 -11.81 3.76
C LEU A 60 1.33 -12.44 5.06
N ALA A 61 1.90 -11.66 5.98
CA ALA A 61 2.37 -12.16 7.27
C ALA A 61 1.19 -12.60 8.17
N ASP A 62 0.11 -11.83 8.19
CA ASP A 62 -1.09 -12.18 8.96
C ASP A 62 -1.77 -13.42 8.36
N ALA A 63 -1.93 -13.44 7.03
CA ALA A 63 -2.50 -14.58 6.32
C ALA A 63 -1.66 -15.86 6.51
N ALA A 64 -0.33 -15.75 6.49
CA ALA A 64 0.54 -16.90 6.71
C ALA A 64 0.36 -17.48 8.14
N ARG A 65 0.26 -16.61 9.16
CA ARG A 65 0.00 -17.04 10.55
C ARG A 65 -1.36 -17.73 10.69
N GLU A 66 -2.40 -17.19 10.06
CA GLU A 66 -3.74 -17.78 10.10
C GLU A 66 -3.80 -19.15 9.41
N ASN A 67 -3.02 -19.35 8.34
CA ASN A 67 -2.95 -20.62 7.62
C ASN A 67 -1.91 -21.61 8.20
N GLY A 68 -1.32 -21.31 9.37
CA GLY A 68 -0.32 -22.18 10.00
C GLY A 68 1.00 -22.28 9.23
N LEU A 69 1.27 -21.36 8.31
CA LEU A 69 2.49 -21.34 7.51
C LEU A 69 3.48 -20.33 8.11
N SER A 70 4.64 -20.82 8.55
CA SER A 70 5.76 -19.99 9.01
C SER A 70 6.80 -19.83 7.91
N PHE A 71 7.16 -18.58 7.57
CA PHE A 71 8.25 -18.22 6.65
C PHE A 71 9.27 -17.33 7.33
#